data_AF-D0N9M3-F1
#
_entry.id   AF-D0N9M3-F1
#
_cell.length_a   1.000
_cell.length_b   1.000
_cell.length_c   1.000
_cell.angle_alpha   90.00
_cell.angle_beta   90.00
_cell.angle_gamma   90.00
#
_symmetry.space_group_name_H-M   'P 1'
#
loop_
_entity.id
_entity.type
_entity.pdbx_description
1 polymer ?
#
loop_
_entity_poly.entity_id
_entity_poly.type
_entity_poly.pdbx_seq_one_letter_code
_entity_poly.pdbx_strand_id
1 'polypeptide(L)'
;MAVPVVIVDDHHHCLPDIHLAIRQRLLPFAGIHVLHVDAHPDLSFPTSADTSVIFEPETLYDTLDKSVAGIAEFLLPLVFAGHVNQITWLKPSWATQMPTGAFKQLAIGKRKSNGWYS
;
A
#
# COMPACT_ATOMS: atom_id res chain seq x y z
N MET A 1 -0.24 25.44 11.50
CA MET A 1 0.42 24.19 11.06
C MET A 1 -0.08 23.90 9.66
N ALA A 2 0.81 23.74 8.69
CA ALA A 2 0.44 23.42 7.31
C ALA A 2 0.39 21.90 7.14
N VAL A 3 -0.53 21.41 6.31
CA VAL A 3 -0.59 19.99 5.93
C VAL A 3 0.38 19.78 4.76
N PRO A 4 1.31 18.80 4.83
CA PRO A 4 2.16 18.46 3.69
C PRO A 4 1.32 18.01 2.50
N VAL A 5 1.65 18.51 1.31
CA VAL A 5 1.01 18.12 0.05
C VAL A 5 2.11 17.71 -0.91
N VAL A 6 1.94 16.54 -1.51
CA VAL A 6 2.86 15.99 -2.52
C VAL A 6 2.09 15.77 -3.81
N ILE A 7 2.77 15.98 -4.93
CA ILE A 7 2.25 15.71 -6.26
C ILE A 7 3.18 14.68 -6.87
N VAL A 8 2.62 13.56 -7.27
CA VAL A 8 3.32 12.42 -7.84
C VAL A 8 2.74 12.11 -9.22
N ASP A 9 3.50 11.42 -10.06
CA ASP A 9 3.06 11.04 -11.41
C ASP A 9 2.24 9.75 -11.33
N ASP A 10 2.90 8.63 -11.05
CA ASP A 10 2.24 7.35 -10.82
C ASP A 10 1.86 7.13 -9.35
N HIS A 11 0.85 6.31 -9.10
CA HIS A 11 0.33 6.08 -7.74
C HIS A 11 1.38 5.58 -6.76
N HIS A 12 2.27 4.67 -7.19
CA HIS A 12 3.30 4.10 -6.31
C HIS A 12 4.44 5.06 -5.99
N HIS A 13 4.60 6.15 -6.76
CA HIS A 13 5.60 7.20 -6.48
C HIS A 13 5.31 7.98 -5.20
N CYS A 14 4.17 7.77 -4.54
CA CYS A 14 3.91 8.34 -3.21
C CYS A 14 4.65 7.60 -2.08
N LEU A 15 5.17 6.39 -2.30
CA LEU A 15 5.82 5.60 -1.24
C LEU A 15 7.06 6.29 -0.63
N PRO A 16 7.98 6.90 -1.41
CA PRO A 16 9.09 7.68 -0.87
C PRO A 16 8.64 8.78 0.09
N ASP A 17 7.59 9.53 -0.26
CA ASP A 17 7.06 10.60 0.57
C ASP A 17 6.41 10.09 1.85
N ILE A 18 5.65 8.98 1.78
CA ILE A 18 5.07 8.33 2.96
C ILE A 18 6.18 7.85 3.91
N HIS A 19 7.19 7.14 3.40
CA HIS A 19 8.31 6.67 4.21
C HIS A 19 9.13 7.84 4.78
N LEU A 20 9.31 8.93 4.04
CA LEU A 20 9.95 10.15 4.53
C LEU A 20 9.14 10.79 5.67
N ALA A 21 7.82 10.89 5.51
CA ALA A 21 6.93 11.43 6.53
C ALA A 21 6.96 10.58 7.82
N ILE A 22 7.06 9.25 7.71
CA ILE A 22 7.28 8.35 8.86
C ILE A 22 8.64 8.63 9.51
N ARG A 23 9.73 8.70 8.73
CA ARG A 23 11.10 8.98 9.24
C ARG A 23 11.18 10.33 9.96
N GLN A 24 10.46 11.33 9.45
CA GLN A 24 10.37 12.68 10.03
C GLN A 24 9.36 12.79 11.19
N ARG A 25 8.64 11.69 11.52
CA ARG A 25 7.60 11.65 12.55
C ARG A 25 6.42 12.59 12.28
N LEU A 26 6.18 12.93 11.01
CA LEU A 26 4.95 13.58 10.56
C LEU A 26 3.80 12.57 10.51
N LEU A 27 4.12 11.31 10.21
CA LEU A 27 3.24 10.16 10.38
C LEU A 27 3.77 9.24 11.49
N PRO A 28 2.89 8.53 12.23
CA PRO A 28 3.32 7.51 13.17
C PRO A 28 3.97 6.33 12.43
N PHE A 29 4.78 5.56 13.13
CA PHE A 29 5.42 4.37 12.55
C PHE A 29 4.41 3.26 12.18
N ALA A 30 3.29 3.17 12.90
CA ALA A 30 2.25 2.16 12.69
C ALA A 30 0.88 2.75 13.02
N GLY A 31 -0.19 2.06 12.57
CA GLY A 31 -1.57 2.48 12.81
C GLY A 31 -2.03 3.59 11.85
N ILE A 32 -1.41 3.69 10.68
CA ILE A 32 -1.80 4.65 9.64
C ILE A 32 -3.11 4.18 9.00
N HIS A 33 -4.07 5.10 8.91
CA HIS A 33 -5.29 4.92 8.12
C HIS A 33 -5.16 5.68 6.80
N VAL A 34 -5.23 4.95 5.69
CA VAL A 34 -5.23 5.52 4.33
C VAL A 34 -6.67 5.73 3.84
N LEU A 35 -6.95 6.94 3.35
CA LEU A 35 -8.14 7.24 2.56
C LEU A 35 -7.73 7.27 1.08
N HIS A 36 -8.10 6.24 0.33
CA HIS A 36 -7.76 6.11 -1.08
C HIS A 36 -8.99 6.47 -1.92
N VAL A 37 -8.91 7.57 -2.67
CA VAL A 37 -9.99 8.07 -3.52
C VAL A 37 -9.62 7.78 -4.97
N ASP A 38 -10.16 6.69 -5.51
CA ASP A 38 -9.82 6.26 -6.87
C ASP A 38 -10.93 5.36 -7.47
N ALA A 39 -10.92 5.21 -8.79
CA ALA A 39 -11.74 4.24 -9.50
C ALA A 39 -11.27 2.79 -9.29
N HIS A 40 -10.02 2.58 -8.88
CA HIS A 40 -9.41 1.28 -8.64
C HIS A 40 -9.07 1.11 -7.14
N PRO A 41 -9.05 -0.14 -6.62
CA PRO A 41 -8.74 -0.36 -5.22
C PRO A 41 -7.23 -0.28 -4.90
N ASP A 42 -6.37 -0.52 -5.89
CA ASP A 42 -4.90 -0.60 -5.76
C ASP A 42 -4.43 -1.55 -4.65
N LEU A 43 -5.15 -2.67 -4.51
CA LEU A 43 -4.87 -3.73 -3.53
C LEU A 43 -4.20 -4.96 -4.17
N SER A 44 -3.42 -4.80 -5.24
CA SER A 44 -2.62 -5.89 -5.79
C SER A 44 -1.34 -6.07 -4.97
N PHE A 45 -0.75 -7.26 -5.04
CA PHE A 45 0.53 -7.54 -4.40
C PHE A 45 1.58 -7.83 -5.49
N PRO A 46 2.80 -7.28 -5.39
CA PRO A 46 3.85 -7.54 -6.37
C PRO A 46 4.22 -9.04 -6.36
N THR A 47 3.78 -9.76 -7.38
CA THR A 47 3.95 -11.23 -7.46
C THR A 47 5.31 -11.66 -8.02
N SER A 48 6.01 -10.74 -8.69
CA SER A 48 7.27 -10.98 -9.38
C SER A 48 8.51 -10.88 -8.47
N ALA A 49 8.36 -10.44 -7.21
CA ALA A 49 9.46 -10.21 -6.27
C ALA A 49 9.26 -10.97 -4.94
N ASP A 50 10.35 -11.31 -4.25
CA ASP A 50 10.25 -11.84 -2.88
C ASP A 50 9.72 -10.72 -1.95
N THR A 51 8.78 -11.09 -1.10
CA THR A 51 8.26 -10.27 0.00
C THR A 51 9.32 -9.55 0.84
N SER A 52 10.56 -10.05 0.91
CA SER A 52 11.66 -9.39 1.62
C SER A 52 11.94 -7.99 1.08
N VAL A 53 11.66 -7.73 -0.21
CA VAL A 53 11.88 -6.43 -0.86
C VAL A 53 11.09 -5.31 -0.18
N ILE A 54 9.97 -5.63 0.47
CA ILE A 54 9.10 -4.65 1.15
C ILE A 54 9.85 -3.93 2.28
N PHE A 55 10.85 -4.57 2.88
CA PHE A 55 11.66 -4.01 3.96
C PHE A 55 12.91 -3.27 3.46
N GLU A 56 13.10 -3.19 2.13
CA GLU A 56 14.20 -2.50 1.47
C GLU A 56 13.61 -1.39 0.57
N PRO A 57 13.38 -0.17 1.10
CA PRO A 57 12.55 0.84 0.43
C PRO A 57 12.98 1.17 -1.00
N GLU A 58 14.28 1.40 -1.24
CA GLU A 58 14.78 1.72 -2.58
C GLU A 58 14.56 0.55 -3.56
N THR A 59 14.84 -0.68 -3.13
CA THR A 59 14.61 -1.89 -3.93
C THR A 59 13.11 -2.07 -4.24
N LEU A 60 12.23 -1.74 -3.29
CA LEU A 60 10.78 -1.78 -3.50
C LEU A 60 10.34 -0.77 -4.55
N TYR A 61 10.80 0.48 -4.48
CA TYR A 61 10.43 1.51 -5.45
C TYR A 61 10.86 1.11 -6.87
N ASP A 62 12.12 0.70 -7.02
CA ASP A 62 12.66 0.19 -8.29
C ASP A 62 11.89 -1.02 -8.83
N THR A 63 11.39 -1.88 -7.95
CA THR A 63 10.59 -3.05 -8.33
C THR A 63 9.23 -2.64 -8.87
N LEU A 64 8.58 -1.68 -8.21
CA LEU A 64 7.27 -1.18 -8.64
C LEU A 64 7.38 -0.38 -9.94
N ASP A 65 8.43 0.43 -10.12
CA ASP A 65 8.70 1.14 -11.38
C ASP A 65 8.89 0.20 -12.58
N LYS A 66 9.47 -0.99 -12.35
CA LYS A 66 9.64 -2.01 -13.38
C LYS A 66 8.38 -2.86 -13.60
N SER A 67 7.42 -2.80 -12.68
CA SER A 67 6.18 -3.55 -12.76
C SER A 67 5.17 -2.81 -13.63
N VAL A 68 4.61 -3.50 -14.63
CA VAL A 68 3.49 -2.97 -15.43
C VAL A 68 2.26 -2.71 -14.55
N ALA A 69 2.16 -3.37 -13.39
CA ALA A 69 1.09 -3.21 -12.42
C ALA A 69 1.50 -2.38 -11.19
N GLY A 70 2.66 -1.71 -11.22
CA GLY A 70 3.21 -0.96 -10.08
C GLY A 70 2.21 0.02 -9.47
N ILE A 71 1.45 0.70 -10.31
CA ILE A 71 0.39 1.65 -9.91
C ILE A 71 -0.70 1.03 -9.01
N ALA A 72 -0.89 -0.29 -9.05
CA ALA A 72 -1.89 -1.00 -8.27
C ALA A 72 -1.29 -1.85 -7.14
N GLU A 73 0.03 -1.85 -6.97
CA GLU A 73 0.77 -2.80 -6.11
C GLU A 73 1.40 -2.15 -4.87
N PHE A 74 1.09 -0.88 -4.58
CA PHE A 74 1.81 -0.09 -3.57
C PHE A 74 1.17 -0.03 -2.18
N LEU A 75 -0.16 -0.19 -2.07
CA LEU A 75 -0.84 -0.11 -0.76
C LEU A 75 -0.58 -1.33 0.12
N LEU A 76 -0.61 -2.54 -0.45
CA LEU A 76 -0.42 -3.76 0.34
C LEU A 76 0.99 -3.90 0.93
N PRO A 77 2.08 -3.46 0.28
CA PRO A 77 3.40 -3.35 0.91
C PRO A 77 3.40 -2.56 2.23
N LEU A 78 2.68 -1.42 2.31
CA LEU A 78 2.57 -0.64 3.55
C LEU A 78 1.83 -1.39 4.66
N VAL A 79 0.82 -2.19 4.28
CA VAL A 79 0.08 -3.05 5.22
C VAL A 79 0.96 -4.21 5.68
N PHE A 80 1.67 -4.85 4.76
CA PHE A 80 2.59 -5.96 5.03
C PHE A 80 3.75 -5.52 5.94
N ALA A 81 4.28 -4.32 5.74
CA ALA A 81 5.30 -3.73 6.61
C ALA A 81 4.78 -3.33 8.00
N GLY A 82 3.46 -3.36 8.22
CA GLY A 82 2.82 -2.99 9.49
C GLY A 82 2.63 -1.48 9.72
N HIS A 83 2.89 -0.64 8.70
CA HIS A 83 2.67 0.80 8.78
C HIS A 83 1.18 1.13 8.75
N VAL A 84 0.46 0.53 7.78
CA VAL A 84 -0.96 0.77 7.53
C VAL A 84 -1.79 -0.36 8.12
N ASN A 85 -2.82 -0.03 8.91
CA ASN A 85 -3.75 -1.01 9.49
C ASN A 85 -5.18 -0.88 8.94
N GLN A 86 -5.48 0.20 8.23
CA GLN A 86 -6.80 0.44 7.66
C GLN A 86 -6.67 1.17 6.32
N ILE A 87 -7.42 0.70 5.33
CA ILE A 87 -7.60 1.36 4.04
C ILE A 87 -9.10 1.58 3.86
N THR A 88 -9.50 2.83 3.62
CA THR A 88 -10.86 3.17 3.16
C THR A 88 -10.77 3.58 1.71
N TRP A 89 -11.31 2.72 0.82
CA TRP A 89 -11.42 3.01 -0.59
C TRP A 89 -12.75 3.72 -0.87
N LEU A 90 -12.68 4.98 -1.30
CA LEU A 90 -13.81 5.75 -1.78
C LEU A 90 -13.84 5.67 -3.31
N LYS A 91 -14.82 4.95 -3.83
CA LYS A 91 -14.94 4.64 -5.25
C LYS A 91 -16.22 5.19 -5.88
N PRO A 92 -16.21 5.53 -7.17
CA PRO A 92 -17.42 5.90 -7.89
C PRO A 92 -18.40 4.72 -7.97
N SER A 93 -19.69 5.02 -8.15
CA SER A 93 -20.75 4.00 -8.18
C SER A 93 -20.60 2.98 -9.30
N TRP A 94 -19.87 3.32 -10.37
CA TRP A 94 -19.62 2.46 -11.52
C TRP A 94 -18.38 1.54 -11.36
N ALA A 95 -17.55 1.73 -10.33
CA ALA A 95 -16.43 0.84 -10.05
C ALA A 95 -16.93 -0.45 -9.40
N THR A 96 -16.85 -1.60 -10.09
CA THR A 96 -17.44 -2.88 -9.65
C THR A 96 -16.43 -3.95 -9.22
N GLN A 97 -15.14 -3.60 -9.09
CA GLN A 97 -14.06 -4.56 -8.80
C GLN A 97 -14.23 -5.27 -7.44
N MET A 98 -14.82 -4.60 -6.46
CA MET A 98 -15.13 -5.18 -5.15
C MET A 98 -16.41 -4.55 -4.57
N PRO A 99 -17.25 -5.31 -3.84
CA PRO A 99 -18.43 -4.77 -3.20
C PRO A 99 -18.09 -3.69 -2.15
N THR A 100 -18.98 -2.72 -1.99
CA THR A 100 -18.88 -1.73 -0.91
C THR A 100 -19.24 -2.40 0.42
N GLY A 101 -18.43 -2.19 1.44
CA GLY A 101 -18.68 -2.77 2.76
C GLY A 101 -17.51 -2.56 3.72
N ALA A 102 -17.69 -3.00 4.96
CA ALA A 102 -16.63 -3.02 5.97
C ALA A 102 -16.04 -4.43 6.09
N PHE A 103 -14.89 -4.65 5.45
CA PHE A 103 -14.16 -5.91 5.51
C PHE A 103 -13.21 -5.90 6.70
N LYS A 104 -13.56 -6.64 7.76
CA LYS A 104 -12.82 -6.60 9.04
C LYS A 104 -11.69 -7.62 9.15
N GLN A 105 -11.61 -8.57 8.23
CA GLN A 105 -10.63 -9.66 8.27
C GLN A 105 -9.87 -9.70 6.95
N LEU A 106 -8.73 -9.00 6.93
CA LEU A 106 -7.73 -9.13 5.89
C LEU A 106 -6.46 -9.66 6.55
N ALA A 107 -6.02 -10.85 6.15
CA ALA A 107 -4.77 -11.42 6.61
C ALA A 107 -3.74 -11.26 5.50
N ILE A 108 -2.71 -10.45 5.76
CA ILE A 108 -1.58 -10.23 4.86
C ILE A 108 -0.34 -10.72 5.62
N GLY A 109 0.45 -11.57 4.97
CA GLY A 109 1.61 -12.16 5.59
C GLY A 109 2.37 -13.09 4.66
N LYS A 110 3.57 -13.49 5.06
CA LYS A 110 4.37 -14.44 4.27
C LYS A 110 3.70 -15.80 4.35
N ARG A 111 3.41 -16.42 3.20
CA ARG A 111 2.85 -17.77 3.15
C ARG A 111 3.87 -18.75 3.72
N LYS A 112 3.51 -19.45 4.80
CA LYS A 112 4.27 -20.54 5.38
C LYS A 112 4.04 -21.83 4.59
N SER A 113 4.99 -22.77 4.69
CA SER A 113 4.88 -24.10 4.07
C SER A 113 3.66 -24.90 4.56
N ASN A 114 3.12 -24.58 5.73
CA ASN A 114 1.92 -25.22 6.31
C ASN A 114 0.59 -24.58 5.86
N GLY A 115 0.61 -23.64 4.90
CA GLY A 115 -0.58 -23.00 4.35
C GLY A 115 -1.10 -21.79 5.15
N TRP A 116 -0.50 -21.46 6.29
CA TRP A 116 -0.85 -20.28 7.09
C TRP A 116 0.02 -19.07 6.69
N TYR A 117 -0.40 -17.87 7.07
CA TYR A 117 0.37 -16.63 6.88
C TYR A 117 1.04 -16.23 8.20
N SER A 118 2.30 -15.77 8.17
CA SER A 118 2.97 -15.04 9.27
C SER A 118 2.89 -13.54 9.03
#